data_AF-A0A7S2T746-F1
#
_entry.id   AF-A0A7S2T746-F1
#
_cell.length_a   1.000
_cell.length_b   1.000
_cell.length_c   1.000
_cell.angle_alpha   90.00
_cell.angle_beta   90.00
_cell.angle_gamma   90.00
#
_symmetry.space_group_name_H-M   'P 1'
#
loop_
_entity.id
_entity.type
_entity.pdbx_description
1 polymer ?
#
loop_
_entity_poly.entity_id
_entity_poly.type
_entity_poly.pdbx_seq_one_letter_code
_entity_poly.pdbx_strand_id
1 'polypeptide(L)'
;GVWVGDRKIAAIGVKISRGVATHGLALNVDPDLDRFKEIVPCGLKDKEVTSMSKELDADGEGGVPDLMEVQGHLLKQVGSLVGVQEFSLLTGEEMEVIHRKTEGKLAANFADLQVGADQNWTC
;
A
#
# COMPACT_ATOMS: atom_id res chain seq x y z
N GLY A 1 2.19 8.71 5.40
CA GLY A 1 2.57 8.36 4.02
C GLY A 1 4.04 8.66 3.82
N VAL A 2 4.64 8.14 2.74
CA VAL A 2 6.04 8.40 2.36
C VAL A 2 6.06 9.34 1.16
N TRP A 3 7.02 10.26 1.15
CA TRP A 3 7.07 11.40 0.22
C TRP A 3 8.47 11.56 -0.37
N VAL A 4 8.55 11.97 -1.64
CA VAL A 4 9.76 12.45 -2.32
C VAL A 4 9.52 13.93 -2.62
N GLY A 5 10.19 14.81 -1.85
CA GLY A 5 9.83 16.23 -1.82
C GLY A 5 8.35 16.41 -1.44
N ASP A 6 7.59 17.10 -2.28
CA ASP A 6 6.15 17.33 -2.10
C ASP A 6 5.23 16.28 -2.77
N ARG A 7 5.80 15.21 -3.34
CA ARG A 7 5.06 14.17 -4.06
C ARG A 7 4.96 12.89 -3.23
N LYS A 8 3.74 12.35 -3.09
CA LYS A 8 3.50 11.13 -2.31
C LYS A 8 3.87 9.88 -3.11
N ILE A 9 4.81 9.08 -2.61
CA ILE A 9 5.24 7.82 -3.24
C ILE A 9 4.62 6.58 -2.59
N ALA A 10 4.22 6.66 -1.32
CA ALA A 10 3.55 5.55 -0.65
C ALA A 10 2.45 6.00 0.32
N ALA A 11 1.35 5.25 0.36
CA ALA A 11 0.35 5.35 1.40
C ALA A 11 0.70 4.39 2.55
N ILE A 12 0.44 4.82 3.78
CA ILE A 12 0.53 3.97 4.98
C ILE A 12 -0.78 4.17 5.72
N GLY A 13 -1.50 3.09 5.96
CA GLY A 13 -2.74 3.06 6.71
C GLY A 13 -2.76 1.76 7.49
N VAL A 14 -2.76 1.84 8.81
CA VAL A 14 -2.75 0.68 9.70
C VAL A 14 -3.93 0.76 10.65
N LYS A 15 -4.57 -0.38 10.89
CA LYS A 15 -5.62 -0.55 11.90
C LYS A 15 -5.14 -1.56 12.90
N ILE A 16 -5.27 -1.26 14.19
CA ILE A 16 -4.97 -2.22 15.26
C ILE A 16 -6.28 -2.59 15.93
N SER A 17 -6.62 -3.88 15.91
CA SER A 17 -7.80 -4.41 16.61
C SER A 17 -7.42 -5.71 17.30
N ARG A 18 -7.81 -5.84 18.57
CA ARG A 18 -7.57 -7.06 19.38
C ARG A 18 -6.11 -7.54 19.36
N GLY A 19 -5.16 -6.60 19.34
CA GLY A 19 -3.72 -6.89 19.34
C GLY A 19 -3.14 -7.32 17.98
N VAL A 20 -3.92 -7.24 16.90
CA VAL A 20 -3.48 -7.57 15.53
C VAL A 20 -3.55 -6.33 14.65
N ALA A 21 -2.48 -6.05 13.93
CA ALA A 21 -2.43 -4.98 12.93
C ALA A 21 -2.92 -5.49 11.56
N THR A 22 -3.81 -4.75 10.90
CA THR A 22 -4.33 -5.01 9.55
C THR A 22 -4.12 -3.79 8.64
N HIS A 23 -4.40 -3.97 7.34
CA HIS A 23 -3.97 -3.09 6.24
C HIS A 23 -2.43 -3.09 6.09
N GLY A 24 -1.78 -1.93 6.03
CA GLY A 24 -0.33 -1.84 5.89
C GLY A 24 0.11 -0.62 5.11
N LEU A 25 0.89 -0.86 4.06
CA LEU A 25 1.42 0.17 3.18
C LEU A 25 1.19 -0.20 1.72
N ALA A 26 1.08 0.82 0.87
CA ALA A 26 1.02 0.70 -0.58
C ALA A 26 2.09 1.61 -1.18
N LEU A 27 3.14 1.00 -1.75
CA LEU A 27 4.23 1.69 -2.44
C LEU A 27 3.91 1.77 -3.94
N ASN A 28 3.95 2.97 -4.51
CA ASN A 28 3.75 3.17 -5.93
C ASN A 28 5.01 2.77 -6.70
N VAL A 29 5.09 1.53 -7.17
CA VAL A 29 6.23 1.08 -8.00
C VAL A 29 6.06 1.60 -9.42
N ASP A 30 5.00 1.17 -10.10
CA ASP A 30 4.63 1.61 -11.45
C ASP A 30 3.10 1.61 -11.68
N PRO A 31 2.30 2.29 -10.83
CA PRO A 31 0.87 2.42 -11.08
C PRO A 31 0.60 3.47 -12.16
N ASP A 32 -0.57 3.36 -12.81
CA ASP A 32 -1.15 4.46 -13.57
C ASP A 32 -1.53 5.61 -12.61
N LEU A 33 -0.72 6.68 -12.63
CA LEU A 33 -0.89 7.84 -11.75
C LEU A 33 -2.12 8.70 -12.12
N ASP A 34 -2.67 8.57 -13.33
CA ASP A 34 -3.83 9.37 -13.74
C ASP A 34 -5.08 9.00 -12.94
N ARG A 35 -5.17 7.75 -12.45
CA ARG A 35 -6.25 7.28 -11.57
C ARG A 35 -6.33 8.05 -10.25
N PHE A 36 -5.23 8.62 -9.77
CA PHE A 36 -5.26 9.42 -8.55
C PHE A 36 -5.94 10.78 -8.74
N LYS A 37 -6.08 11.27 -9.98
CA LYS A 37 -6.78 12.53 -10.29
C LYS A 37 -8.29 12.43 -10.07
N GLU A 38 -8.83 11.22 -10.08
CA GLU A 38 -10.25 10.95 -9.82
C GLU A 38 -10.58 10.98 -8.32
N ILE A 39 -9.56 10.91 -7.45
CA ILE A 39 -9.72 10.91 -5.99
C ILE A 39 -9.51 12.33 -5.47
N VAL A 40 -10.48 12.85 -4.69
CA VAL A 40 -10.37 14.16 -4.04
C VAL A 40 -10.00 13.97 -2.56
N PRO A 41 -8.71 14.00 -2.19
CA PRO A 41 -8.31 13.86 -0.80
C PRO A 41 -8.67 15.13 0.00
N CYS A 42 -9.28 14.97 1.17
CA CYS A 42 -9.48 16.10 2.06
C CYS A 42 -8.13 16.61 2.59
N GLY A 43 -7.89 17.93 2.51
CA GLY A 43 -6.69 18.55 3.08
C GLY A 43 -5.37 18.38 2.31
N LEU A 44 -5.38 17.76 1.11
CA LEU A 44 -4.17 17.50 0.30
C LEU A 44 -4.32 17.94 -1.17
N LYS A 45 -5.16 18.94 -1.45
CA LYS A 45 -5.50 19.37 -2.82
C LYS A 45 -4.29 19.81 -3.66
N ASP A 46 -3.24 20.31 -3.02
CA ASP A 46 -2.03 20.81 -3.70
C ASP A 46 -0.84 19.83 -3.62
N LYS A 47 -1.11 18.55 -3.30
CA LYS A 47 -0.08 17.52 -3.17
C LYS A 47 -0.21 16.49 -4.28
N GLU A 48 0.86 16.32 -5.04
CA GLU A 48 0.93 15.36 -6.14
C GLU A 48 1.26 13.95 -5.62
N VAL A 49 1.00 12.95 -6.47
CA VAL A 49 1.45 11.57 -6.29
C VAL A 49 2.56 11.25 -7.28
N THR A 50 3.44 10.31 -6.92
CA THR A 50 4.53 9.83 -7.77
C THR A 50 4.73 8.33 -7.64
N SER A 51 5.63 7.75 -8.45
CA SER A 51 5.99 6.34 -8.47
C SER A 51 7.50 6.15 -8.52
N MET A 52 8.00 4.96 -8.18
CA MET A 52 9.42 4.63 -8.34
C MET A 52 9.85 4.72 -9.80
N SER A 53 9.03 4.24 -10.75
CA SER A 53 9.30 4.36 -12.18
C SER A 53 9.53 5.82 -12.59
N LYS A 54 8.67 6.74 -12.14
CA LYS A 54 8.79 8.17 -12.44
C LYS A 54 9.99 8.85 -11.78
N GLU A 55 10.30 8.51 -10.53
CA GLU A 55 11.41 9.13 -9.79
C GLU A 55 12.78 8.59 -10.23
N LEU A 56 12.87 7.32 -10.64
CA LEU A 56 14.11 6.71 -11.11
C LEU A 56 14.43 7.08 -12.57
N ASP A 57 13.42 7.42 -13.37
CA ASP A 57 13.59 7.90 -14.75
C ASP A 57 13.90 9.40 -14.84
N ALA A 58 14.18 10.07 -13.72
CA ALA A 58 14.43 11.52 -13.69
C ALA A 58 15.61 11.97 -14.58
N ASP A 59 16.60 11.09 -14.81
CA ASP A 59 17.77 11.34 -15.65
C ASP A 59 17.64 10.73 -17.07
N GLY A 60 16.49 10.13 -17.41
CA GLY A 60 16.21 9.50 -18.72
C GLY A 60 16.97 8.18 -18.98
N GLU A 61 17.67 7.68 -17.97
CA GLU A 61 18.37 6.38 -17.99
C GLU A 61 17.66 5.33 -17.11
N GLY A 62 16.53 5.70 -16.49
CA GLY A 62 15.79 4.84 -15.57
C GLY A 62 14.79 3.94 -16.29
N GLY A 63 14.56 2.76 -15.73
CA GLY A 63 13.52 1.84 -16.18
C GLY A 63 12.51 1.57 -15.06
N VAL A 64 11.41 0.89 -15.42
CA VAL A 64 10.50 0.32 -14.42
C VAL A 64 11.29 -0.66 -13.56
N PRO A 65 11.39 -0.45 -12.23
CA PRO A 65 12.17 -1.34 -11.38
C PRO A 65 11.50 -2.71 -11.29
N ASP A 66 12.31 -3.76 -11.16
CA ASP A 66 11.80 -5.12 -10.99
C ASP A 66 11.03 -5.27 -9.68
N LEU A 67 9.81 -5.80 -9.76
CA LEU A 67 8.94 -5.92 -8.59
C LEU A 67 9.52 -6.87 -7.52
N MET A 68 10.25 -7.91 -7.94
CA MET A 68 10.85 -8.87 -7.01
C MET A 68 12.02 -8.25 -6.24
N GLU A 69 12.83 -7.44 -6.93
CA GLU A 69 13.87 -6.61 -6.30
C GLU A 69 13.25 -5.63 -5.30
N VAL A 70 12.25 -4.85 -5.71
CA VAL A 70 11.57 -3.89 -4.84
C VAL A 70 10.97 -4.58 -3.61
N GLN A 71 10.29 -5.72 -3.79
CA GLN A 71 9.72 -6.50 -2.70
C GLN A 71 10.81 -6.99 -1.74
N GLY A 72 11.92 -7.50 -2.25
CA GLY A 72 13.05 -7.97 -1.45
C GLY A 72 13.65 -6.84 -0.59
N HIS A 73 13.85 -5.66 -1.18
CA HIS A 73 14.33 -4.48 -0.45
C HIS A 73 13.34 -4.04 0.62
N LEU A 74 12.04 -3.98 0.29
CA LEU A 74 11.01 -3.55 1.23
C LEU A 74 10.92 -4.50 2.43
N LEU A 75 10.85 -5.82 2.21
CA LEU A 75 10.77 -6.81 3.27
C LEU A 75 11.99 -6.77 4.19
N LYS A 76 13.19 -6.64 3.62
CA LYS A 76 14.43 -6.51 4.39
C LYS A 76 14.41 -5.27 5.30
N GLN A 77 14.03 -4.11 4.76
CA GLN A 77 14.01 -2.85 5.52
C GLN A 77 12.93 -2.86 6.60
N VAL A 78 11.70 -3.24 6.25
CA VAL A 78 10.59 -3.34 7.21
C VAL A 78 10.92 -4.36 8.30
N GLY A 79 11.43 -5.53 7.92
CA GLY A 79 11.82 -6.58 8.85
C GLY A 79 12.84 -6.15 9.89
N SER A 80 13.90 -5.47 9.43
CA SER A 80 14.91 -4.91 10.32
C SER A 80 14.33 -3.92 11.32
N LEU A 81 13.32 -3.12 10.92
CA LEU A 81 12.68 -2.14 11.79
C LEU A 81 11.75 -2.78 12.83
N VAL A 82 11.04 -3.84 12.45
CA VAL A 82 10.09 -4.52 13.36
C VAL A 82 10.71 -5.66 14.15
N GLY A 83 11.98 -6.00 13.92
CA GLY A 83 12.67 -7.09 14.59
C GLY A 83 12.21 -8.48 14.14
N VAL A 84 11.74 -8.60 12.89
CA VAL A 84 11.25 -9.85 12.28
C VAL A 84 12.16 -10.25 11.12
N GLN A 85 12.48 -11.53 11.04
CA GLN A 85 13.36 -12.08 9.99
C GLN A 85 12.64 -13.03 9.02
N GLU A 86 11.41 -13.41 9.35
CA GLU A 86 10.62 -14.36 8.56
C GLU A 86 9.34 -13.72 8.06
N PHE A 87 9.09 -13.88 6.76
CA PHE A 87 7.92 -13.37 6.07
C PHE A 87 7.31 -14.50 5.25
N SER A 88 5.99 -14.60 5.27
CA SER A 88 5.25 -15.48 4.39
C SER A 88 4.29 -14.66 3.54
N LEU A 89 4.07 -15.14 2.32
CA LEU A 89 2.94 -14.68 1.53
C LEU A 89 1.70 -15.37 2.07
N LEU A 90 0.70 -14.57 2.47
CA LEU A 90 -0.57 -15.09 2.92
C LEU A 90 -1.49 -15.29 1.72
N THR A 91 -2.11 -16.45 1.68
CA THR A 91 -3.24 -16.76 0.81
C THR A 91 -4.50 -16.02 1.26
N GLY A 92 -5.52 -15.97 0.40
CA GLY A 92 -6.83 -15.41 0.76
C GLY A 92 -7.45 -16.10 1.98
N GLU A 93 -7.32 -17.43 2.09
CA GLU A 93 -7.85 -18.21 3.21
C GLU A 93 -7.16 -17.85 4.54
N GLU A 94 -5.84 -17.67 4.53
CA GLU A 94 -5.09 -17.24 5.71
C GLU A 94 -5.45 -15.82 6.13
N MET A 95 -5.70 -14.93 5.16
CA MET A 95 -6.19 -13.58 5.41
C MET A 95 -7.58 -13.56 6.05
N GLU A 96 -8.48 -14.48 5.68
CA GLU A 96 -9.79 -14.61 6.31
C GLU A 96 -9.71 -15.01 7.79
N VAL A 97 -8.74 -15.87 8.15
CA VAL A 97 -8.49 -16.25 9.55
C VAL A 97 -8.07 -15.03 10.37
N ILE A 98 -7.20 -14.19 9.81
CA ILE A 98 -6.77 -12.94 10.45
C ILE A 98 -7.95 -12.00 10.65
N HIS A 99 -8.77 -11.78 9.61
CA HIS A 99 -9.94 -10.92 9.70
C HIS A 99 -10.95 -11.40 10.74
N ARG A 100 -11.20 -12.72 10.82
CA ARG A 100 -12.09 -13.29 11.83
C ARG A 100 -11.59 -13.00 13.25
N LYS A 101 -10.28 -13.06 13.48
CA LYS A 101 -9.66 -12.74 14.77
C LYS A 101 -9.76 -11.25 15.09
N THR A 102 -9.64 -10.37 14.09
CA THR A 102 -9.65 -8.90 14.29
C THR A 102 -11.03 -8.28 14.40
N GLU A 103 -12.05 -8.85 13.73
CA GLU A 103 -13.40 -8.26 13.63
C GLU A 103 -14.50 -9.02 14.38
N GLY A 104 -14.24 -10.27 14.80
CA GLY A 104 -15.14 -11.02 15.68
C GLY A 104 -16.43 -11.57 15.04
N LYS A 105 -16.69 -11.30 13.75
CA LYS A 105 -17.73 -11.94 12.90
C LYS A 105 -17.25 -11.99 11.44
N LEU A 106 -17.87 -12.84 10.62
CA LEU A 106 -17.62 -12.97 9.17
C LEU A 106 -17.72 -11.57 8.53
N ALA A 107 -16.60 -11.02 8.07
CA ALA A 107 -16.61 -9.86 7.20
C ALA A 107 -17.16 -10.29 5.84
N ALA A 108 -18.02 -9.46 5.24
CA ALA A 108 -18.58 -9.67 3.91
C ALA A 108 -17.48 -9.92 2.87
N ASN A 109 -17.81 -10.72 1.87
CA ASN A 109 -16.91 -11.33 0.90
C ASN A 109 -15.85 -10.37 0.34
N PHE A 110 -14.61 -10.87 0.25
CA PHE A 110 -13.43 -10.20 -0.32
C PHE A 110 -13.59 -9.71 -1.77
N ALA A 111 -14.66 -10.12 -2.47
CA ALA A 111 -14.97 -9.68 -3.83
C ALA A 111 -15.23 -8.17 -3.95
N ASP A 112 -15.54 -7.48 -2.84
CA ASP A 112 -15.79 -6.03 -2.84
C ASP A 112 -14.50 -5.18 -2.82
N LEU A 113 -13.34 -5.79 -2.57
CA LEU A 113 -12.04 -5.07 -2.49
C LEU A 113 -11.29 -4.98 -3.82
N GLN A 114 -11.69 -5.75 -4.84
CA GLN A 114 -11.13 -5.67 -6.20
C GLN A 114 -12.00 -4.87 -7.17
N VAL A 115 -13.19 -4.42 -6.74
CA VAL A 115 -14.09 -3.56 -7.53
C VAL A 115 -14.58 -2.41 -6.64
N GLY A 116 -13.66 -1.58 -6.18
CA GLY A 116 -13.92 -0.52 -5.19
C GLY A 116 -13.49 0.87 -5.65
N ALA A 117 -13.78 1.24 -6.90
CA ALA A 117 -13.75 2.65 -7.32
C ALA A 117 -14.86 3.49 -6.65
N ASP A 118 -15.79 2.86 -5.91
CA ASP A 118 -16.98 3.51 -5.35
C ASP A 118 -17.03 3.56 -3.80
N GLN A 119 -15.94 3.25 -3.10
CA GLN A 119 -15.89 3.54 -1.67
C GLN A 119 -15.35 4.95 -1.48
N ASN A 120 -16.26 5.86 -1.16
CA ASN A 120 -16.06 7.26 -0.87
C ASN A 120 -15.05 7.42 0.29
N TRP A 121 -13.75 7.47 -0.01
CA TRP A 121 -12.69 7.81 0.94
C TRP A 121 -12.80 9.31 1.30
N THR A 122 -13.75 9.62 2.16
CA THR A 122 -13.84 10.92 2.83
C THR A 122 -13.31 10.75 4.25
N CYS A 123 -12.07 11.20 4.44
CA CYS A 123 -11.32 11.38 5.69
C CYS A 123 -11.13 10.15 6.61
#